data_AF-Q5P299-F1
#
_entry.id   AF-Q5P299-F1
#
_cell.length_a   1.000
_cell.length_b   1.000
_cell.length_c   1.000
_cell.angle_alpha   90.00
_cell.angle_beta   90.00
_cell.angle_gamma   90.00
#
_symmetry.space_group_name_H-M   'P 1'
#
loop_
_entity.id
_entity.type
_entity.pdbx_description
1 polymer ?
#
loop_
_entity_poly.entity_id
_entity_poly.type
_entity_poly.pdbx_seq_one_letter_code
_entity_poly.pdbx_strand_id
1 'polypeptide(L)'
;MQRTSRFRYLLLLAVLVACLTLETASAHEFERLSNSTLGKIASKLKPGDFVEINTELPAGMASLSDLLRVPVDDGRRMLIDLWTDLAHWDPKRHRTFFIGIRKYKKFISYDAESNAWQVLGWEGEPPPQHVELGHTYGRTALDSTRGHYYWLSPGQILSRYWIDEERWEAVPGVKIGGYIPIEWHEKLDMLVAINRGGKMVAFSKGETKSIGASVVDGYHSVGSYNRTRGDMLFAGGNASRRKLELIEADGDVRRFRDAPINISVARTALSYDPKSGNYLFLQRQERQLHEFNPDLDEWRLIREWSESEWPFGKEGSSTPVVIDELGVIFWQSEMGIRVYRHRSAFDKPDRRQSLPN
;
A
#
# COMPACT_ATOMS: atom_id res chain seq x y z
N MET A 1 41.31 -39.06 0.54
CA MET A 1 40.48 -38.35 1.54
C MET A 1 40.68 -36.83 1.63
N GLN A 2 41.63 -36.19 0.93
CA GLN A 2 41.90 -34.73 1.05
C GLN A 2 41.07 -33.81 0.11
N ARG A 3 40.40 -34.34 -0.92
CA ARG A 3 39.66 -33.51 -1.91
C ARG A 3 38.36 -32.89 -1.39
N THR A 4 37.72 -33.50 -0.38
CA THR A 4 36.44 -33.02 0.17
C THR A 4 36.59 -31.79 1.09
N SER A 5 37.80 -31.57 1.63
CA SER A 5 38.08 -30.44 2.53
C SER A 5 38.14 -29.10 1.78
N ARG A 6 38.85 -29.03 0.65
CA ARG A 6 39.01 -27.77 -0.13
C ARG A 6 37.70 -27.24 -0.70
N PHE A 7 36.77 -28.13 -1.07
CA PHE A 7 35.47 -27.72 -1.61
C PHE A 7 34.57 -27.06 -0.55
N ARG A 8 34.64 -27.54 0.71
CA ARG A 8 33.90 -26.93 1.84
C ARG A 8 34.40 -25.52 2.16
N TYR A 9 35.72 -25.29 2.14
CA TYR A 9 36.29 -23.97 2.38
C TYR A 9 35.94 -22.95 1.28
N LEU A 10 35.96 -23.36 0.01
CA LEU A 10 35.54 -22.49 -1.09
C LEU A 10 34.05 -22.15 -1.05
N LEU A 11 33.20 -23.12 -0.69
CA LEU A 11 31.76 -22.88 -0.52
C LEU A 11 31.48 -21.95 0.67
N LEU A 12 32.14 -22.17 1.82
CA LEU A 12 32.02 -21.29 2.99
C LEU A 12 32.51 -19.86 2.70
N LEU A 13 33.64 -19.72 1.98
CA LEU A 13 34.15 -18.41 1.58
C LEU A 13 33.19 -17.71 0.61
N ALA A 14 32.63 -18.43 -0.37
CA ALA A 14 31.66 -17.87 -1.29
C ALA A 14 30.37 -17.42 -0.58
N VAL A 15 29.88 -18.21 0.39
CA VAL A 15 28.73 -17.83 1.23
C VAL A 15 29.05 -16.60 2.07
N LEU A 16 30.22 -16.54 2.72
CA LEU A 16 30.62 -15.37 3.52
C LEU A 16 30.77 -14.11 2.67
N VAL A 17 31.38 -14.19 1.49
CA VAL A 17 31.49 -13.06 0.57
C VAL A 17 30.10 -12.60 0.10
N ALA A 18 29.21 -13.53 -0.26
CA ALA A 18 27.84 -13.19 -0.65
C ALA A 18 27.06 -12.51 0.49
N CYS A 19 27.14 -13.02 1.72
CA CYS A 19 26.52 -12.39 2.89
C CYS A 19 27.05 -10.97 3.13
N LEU A 20 28.37 -10.77 3.10
CA LEU A 20 28.98 -9.45 3.26
C LEU A 20 28.52 -8.47 2.18
N THR A 21 28.43 -8.89 0.92
CA THR A 21 27.96 -8.02 -0.17
C THR A 21 26.50 -7.60 -0.01
N LEU A 22 25.62 -8.51 0.44
CA LEU A 22 24.20 -8.22 0.65
C LEU A 22 23.99 -7.24 1.80
N GLU A 23 24.73 -7.39 2.91
CA GLU A 23 24.67 -6.46 4.04
C GLU A 23 25.13 -5.04 3.64
N THR A 24 26.19 -4.92 2.82
CA THR A 24 26.66 -3.62 2.36
C THR A 24 25.68 -2.90 1.42
N ALA A 25 24.99 -3.65 0.56
CA ALA A 25 23.99 -3.08 -0.35
C ALA A 25 22.78 -2.54 0.41
N SER A 26 22.24 -3.32 1.35
CA SER A 26 21.10 -2.90 2.18
C SER A 26 21.43 -1.70 3.08
N ALA A 27 22.64 -1.66 3.65
CA ALA A 27 23.08 -0.50 4.43
C ALA A 27 23.18 0.78 3.58
N HIS A 28 23.68 0.66 2.35
CA HIS A 28 23.78 1.80 1.43
C HIS A 28 22.40 2.29 0.95
N GLU A 29 21.47 1.38 0.67
CA GLU A 29 20.07 1.72 0.35
C GLU A 29 19.42 2.47 1.52
N PHE A 30 19.50 1.93 2.73
CA PHE A 30 18.97 2.61 3.92
C PHE A 30 19.62 3.99 4.14
N GLU A 31 20.93 4.11 3.94
CA GLU A 31 21.64 5.38 4.05
C GLU A 31 21.10 6.42 3.06
N ARG A 32 20.93 6.05 1.77
CA ARG A 32 20.32 6.93 0.76
C ARG A 32 18.93 7.40 1.17
N LEU A 33 18.07 6.48 1.61
CA LEU A 33 16.72 6.81 2.07
C LEU A 33 16.75 7.71 3.32
N SER A 34 17.59 7.41 4.31
CA SER A 34 17.71 8.19 5.55
C SER A 34 18.20 9.62 5.30
N ASN A 35 19.05 9.80 4.28
CA ASN A 35 19.61 11.09 3.89
C ASN A 35 18.70 11.90 2.96
N SER A 36 17.64 11.29 2.41
CA SER A 36 16.63 11.97 1.62
C SER A 36 15.85 13.02 2.42
N THR A 37 15.10 13.90 1.74
CA THR A 37 14.19 14.85 2.40
C THR A 37 13.18 14.12 3.28
N LEU A 38 12.62 13.02 2.77
CA LEU A 38 11.66 12.19 3.49
C LEU A 38 12.27 11.53 4.73
N GLY A 39 13.46 10.96 4.63
CA GLY A 39 14.19 10.36 5.75
C GLY A 39 14.53 11.37 6.86
N LYS A 40 14.97 12.58 6.46
CA LYS A 40 15.24 13.69 7.39
C LYS A 40 13.98 14.18 8.11
N ILE A 41 12.84 14.20 7.44
CA ILE A 41 11.55 14.53 8.09
C ILE A 41 11.15 13.40 9.04
N ALA A 42 11.19 12.15 8.57
CA ALA A 42 10.78 10.98 9.35
C ALA A 42 11.58 10.85 10.65
N SER A 43 12.90 11.05 10.61
CA SER A 43 13.78 10.97 11.79
C SER A 43 13.48 12.01 12.88
N LYS A 44 12.88 13.15 12.52
CA LYS A 44 12.51 14.23 13.45
C LYS A 44 11.05 14.15 13.91
N LEU A 45 10.23 13.34 13.24
CA LEU A 45 8.80 13.24 13.48
C LEU A 45 8.52 12.49 14.78
N LYS A 46 7.74 13.09 15.69
CA LYS A 46 7.33 12.42 16.93
C LYS A 46 6.12 11.52 16.67
N PRO A 47 5.95 10.42 17.43
CA PRO A 47 4.75 9.60 17.35
C PRO A 47 3.47 10.42 17.60
N GLY A 48 2.53 10.35 16.66
CA GLY A 48 1.24 11.06 16.65
C GLY A 48 1.20 12.31 15.78
N ASP A 49 2.34 12.77 15.25
CA ASP A 49 2.44 14.01 14.50
C ASP A 49 2.32 13.79 13.00
N PHE A 50 1.72 14.76 12.31
CA PHE A 50 1.73 14.89 10.86
C PHE A 50 2.66 16.05 10.48
N VAL A 51 3.47 15.86 9.45
CA VAL A 51 4.27 16.94 8.84
C VAL A 51 4.07 16.91 7.33
N GLU A 52 3.85 18.09 6.76
CA GLU A 52 3.78 18.24 5.31
C GLU A 52 5.18 18.19 4.69
N ILE A 53 5.29 17.56 3.53
CA ILE A 53 6.52 17.56 2.73
C ILE A 53 6.27 18.28 1.41
N ASN A 54 7.10 19.27 1.13
CA ASN A 54 7.14 19.93 -0.17
C ASN A 54 7.91 19.05 -1.15
N THR A 55 7.30 18.73 -2.27
CA THR A 55 7.86 17.86 -3.31
C THR A 55 7.96 18.60 -4.63
N GLU A 56 8.94 18.27 -5.45
CA GLU A 56 9.01 18.77 -6.82
C GLU A 56 7.91 18.12 -7.67
N LEU A 57 7.27 18.91 -8.54
CA LEU A 57 6.18 18.47 -9.40
C LEU A 57 6.63 18.45 -10.86
N PRO A 58 6.00 17.63 -11.73
CA PRO A 58 6.26 17.70 -13.16
C PRO A 58 5.99 19.09 -13.73
N ALA A 59 6.72 19.44 -14.81
CA ALA A 59 6.56 20.72 -15.48
C ALA A 59 5.09 20.99 -15.86
N GLY A 60 4.63 22.22 -15.62
CA GLY A 60 3.27 22.65 -15.90
C GLY A 60 2.23 22.30 -14.84
N MET A 61 2.65 21.76 -13.68
CA MET A 61 1.77 21.52 -12.52
C MET A 61 2.09 22.50 -11.40
N ALA A 62 1.07 23.15 -10.84
CA ALA A 62 1.23 24.11 -9.74
C ALA A 62 1.05 23.45 -8.37
N SER A 63 0.33 22.33 -8.31
CA SER A 63 -0.01 21.63 -7.07
C SER A 63 -0.08 20.12 -7.27
N LEU A 64 -0.04 19.36 -6.16
CA LEU A 64 -0.32 17.93 -6.20
C LEU A 64 -1.76 17.65 -6.66
N SER A 65 -2.71 18.54 -6.37
CA SER A 65 -4.08 18.44 -6.90
C SER A 65 -4.10 18.41 -8.44
N ASP A 66 -3.24 19.18 -9.11
CA ASP A 66 -3.11 19.15 -10.57
C ASP A 66 -2.61 17.79 -11.07
N LEU A 67 -1.63 17.21 -10.37
CA LEU A 67 -1.09 15.88 -10.64
C LEU A 67 -2.16 14.81 -10.44
N LEU A 68 -3.02 14.94 -9.44
CA LEU A 68 -4.11 14.00 -9.15
C LEU A 68 -5.36 14.20 -10.01
N ARG A 69 -5.34 15.08 -11.02
CA ARG A 69 -6.49 15.29 -11.91
C ARG A 69 -6.20 14.95 -13.36
N VAL A 70 -7.19 14.36 -14.04
CA VAL A 70 -7.19 14.16 -15.50
C VAL A 70 -8.26 15.03 -16.16
N PRO A 71 -8.03 15.55 -17.37
CA PRO A 71 -9.07 16.23 -18.14
C PRO A 71 -10.18 15.26 -18.53
N VAL A 72 -11.39 15.77 -18.76
CA VAL A 72 -12.51 15.04 -19.35
C VAL A 72 -13.13 15.86 -20.49
N ASP A 73 -13.93 15.23 -21.36
CA ASP A 73 -14.41 15.81 -22.63
C ASP A 73 -15.12 17.17 -22.50
N ASP A 74 -15.73 17.47 -21.36
CA ASP A 74 -16.43 18.73 -21.11
C ASP A 74 -15.52 19.86 -20.57
N GLY A 75 -14.20 19.65 -20.58
CA GLY A 75 -13.21 20.61 -20.10
C GLY A 75 -12.99 20.60 -18.58
N ARG A 76 -13.77 19.84 -17.81
CA ARG A 76 -13.52 19.66 -16.37
C ARG A 76 -12.28 18.80 -16.11
N ARG A 77 -11.84 18.81 -14.86
CA ARG A 77 -10.72 17.99 -14.36
C ARG A 77 -11.18 17.15 -13.17
N MET A 78 -11.07 15.83 -13.27
CA MET A 78 -11.55 14.90 -12.26
C MET A 78 -10.41 14.24 -11.47
N LEU A 79 -10.60 14.08 -10.16
CA LEU A 79 -9.66 13.44 -9.24
C LEU A 79 -9.55 11.94 -9.47
N ILE A 80 -8.33 11.44 -9.69
CA ILE A 80 -8.05 10.05 -10.04
C ILE A 80 -8.00 9.09 -8.84
N ASP A 81 -8.00 9.62 -7.63
CA ASP A 81 -7.78 8.87 -6.38
C ASP A 81 -9.06 8.51 -5.63
N LEU A 82 -10.21 8.98 -6.09
CA LEU A 82 -11.50 8.66 -5.48
C LEU A 82 -11.79 7.15 -5.51
N TRP A 83 -12.22 6.60 -4.37
CA TRP A 83 -12.45 5.17 -4.14
C TRP A 83 -11.20 4.32 -4.38
N THR A 84 -10.09 4.83 -3.85
CA THR A 84 -8.82 4.13 -3.71
C THR A 84 -8.42 4.17 -2.25
N ASP A 85 -7.92 3.07 -1.74
CA ASP A 85 -7.60 2.84 -0.34
C ASP A 85 -6.10 2.76 -0.05
N LEU A 86 -5.26 2.56 -1.07
CA LEU A 86 -3.81 2.41 -0.90
C LEU A 86 -3.00 2.75 -2.17
N ALA A 87 -1.73 3.04 -1.95
CA ALA A 87 -0.67 3.07 -2.94
C ALA A 87 0.54 2.30 -2.38
N HIS A 88 1.53 2.00 -3.21
CA HIS A 88 2.59 1.07 -2.81
C HIS A 88 3.95 1.75 -2.71
N TRP A 89 4.73 1.36 -1.70
CA TRP A 89 6.14 1.69 -1.54
C TRP A 89 7.01 0.55 -2.04
N ASP A 90 7.93 0.85 -2.94
CA ASP A 90 9.02 -0.04 -3.34
C ASP A 90 10.27 0.27 -2.49
N PRO A 91 10.58 -0.57 -1.48
CA PRO A 91 11.71 -0.37 -0.58
C PRO A 91 13.06 -0.41 -1.29
N LYS A 92 13.18 -1.14 -2.41
CA LYS A 92 14.44 -1.25 -3.15
C LYS A 92 14.76 0.02 -3.94
N ARG A 93 13.72 0.65 -4.49
CA ARG A 93 13.87 1.80 -5.40
C ARG A 93 13.53 3.13 -4.75
N HIS A 94 13.12 3.11 -3.48
CA HIS A 94 12.67 4.27 -2.71
C HIS A 94 11.60 5.10 -3.45
N ARG A 95 10.64 4.40 -4.06
CA ARG A 95 9.60 5.02 -4.90
C ARG A 95 8.21 4.59 -4.49
N THR A 96 7.26 5.50 -4.61
CA THR A 96 5.84 5.16 -4.56
C THR A 96 5.33 4.80 -5.95
N PHE A 97 4.30 3.97 -6.03
CA PHE A 97 3.58 3.68 -7.26
C PHE A 97 2.09 3.80 -7.03
N PHE A 98 1.43 4.56 -7.90
CA PHE A 98 0.00 4.81 -7.81
C PHE A 98 -0.64 4.91 -9.20
N ILE A 99 -1.69 4.11 -9.41
CA ILE A 99 -2.59 4.24 -10.56
C ILE A 99 -3.92 4.76 -10.07
N GLY A 100 -4.25 5.97 -10.52
CA GLY A 100 -5.57 6.53 -10.34
C GLY A 100 -6.40 6.42 -11.62
N ILE A 101 -7.72 6.38 -11.46
CA ILE A 101 -8.66 6.16 -12.55
C ILE A 101 -9.86 7.10 -12.42
N ARG A 102 -10.17 7.79 -13.53
CA ARG A 102 -11.45 8.46 -13.78
C ARG A 102 -11.97 8.12 -15.16
N LYS A 103 -11.92 9.08 -16.09
CA LYS A 103 -12.13 8.86 -17.51
C LYS A 103 -10.87 8.37 -18.20
N TYR A 104 -9.75 8.92 -17.74
CA TYR A 104 -8.41 8.49 -18.10
C TYR A 104 -7.70 7.95 -16.87
N LYS A 105 -6.82 6.99 -17.08
CA LYS A 105 -5.87 6.55 -16.07
C LYS A 105 -4.68 7.47 -16.05
N LYS A 106 -4.10 7.63 -14.87
CA LYS A 106 -2.78 8.25 -14.71
C LYS A 106 -1.94 7.36 -13.80
N PHE A 107 -0.74 7.05 -14.25
CA PHE A 107 0.24 6.31 -13.49
C PHE A 107 1.33 7.28 -13.04
N ILE A 108 1.52 7.41 -11.73
CA ILE A 108 2.46 8.36 -11.14
C ILE A 108 3.33 7.67 -10.10
N SER A 109 4.48 8.27 -9.85
CA SER A 109 5.44 7.83 -8.86
C SER A 109 6.09 9.03 -8.17
N TYR A 110 6.27 8.93 -6.86
CA TYR A 110 7.16 9.81 -6.10
C TYR A 110 8.48 9.09 -5.86
N ASP A 111 9.59 9.77 -6.11
CA ASP A 111 10.94 9.30 -5.83
C ASP A 111 11.48 10.03 -4.59
N ALA A 112 11.79 9.29 -3.53
CA ALA A 112 12.21 9.87 -2.27
C ALA A 112 13.59 10.54 -2.36
N GLU A 113 14.46 10.05 -3.23
CA GLU A 113 15.85 10.53 -3.33
C GLU A 113 15.94 11.87 -4.03
N SER A 114 15.21 12.03 -5.13
CA SER A 114 15.06 13.31 -5.82
C SER A 114 13.97 14.20 -5.19
N ASN A 115 13.15 13.65 -4.28
CA ASN A 115 11.99 14.32 -3.69
C ASN A 115 11.02 14.89 -4.75
N ALA A 116 10.85 14.15 -5.84
CA ALA A 116 10.14 14.61 -7.03
C ALA A 116 9.06 13.62 -7.46
N TRP A 117 8.00 14.15 -8.06
CA TRP A 117 6.95 13.39 -8.71
C TRP A 117 7.22 13.26 -10.21
N GLN A 118 6.82 12.12 -10.76
CA GLN A 118 6.81 11.85 -12.19
C GLN A 118 5.49 11.23 -12.64
N VAL A 119 5.10 11.53 -13.87
CA VAL A 119 4.06 10.77 -14.59
C VAL A 119 4.79 9.69 -15.38
N LEU A 120 4.45 8.44 -15.10
CA LEU A 120 5.07 7.30 -15.74
C LEU A 120 4.44 7.00 -17.11
N GLY A 121 5.23 6.36 -17.97
CA GLY A 121 4.85 5.97 -19.31
C GLY A 121 3.92 4.75 -19.38
N TRP A 122 3.47 4.48 -20.60
CA TRP A 122 2.59 3.35 -20.94
C TRP A 122 3.21 2.48 -22.04
N GLU A 123 4.54 2.38 -22.09
CA GLU A 123 5.25 1.59 -23.10
C GLU A 123 4.92 0.09 -22.99
N GLY A 124 5.02 -0.65 -24.10
CA GLY A 124 4.73 -2.09 -24.17
C GLY A 124 3.25 -2.40 -24.47
N GLU A 125 2.65 -3.29 -23.68
CA GLU A 125 1.22 -3.65 -23.77
C GLU A 125 0.45 -3.10 -22.56
N PRO A 126 0.27 -1.77 -22.47
CA PRO A 126 -0.41 -1.16 -21.35
C PRO A 126 -1.89 -1.52 -21.33
N PRO A 127 -2.50 -1.53 -20.14
CA PRO A 127 -3.95 -1.67 -20.08
C PRO A 127 -4.66 -0.44 -20.69
N PRO A 128 -5.90 -0.56 -21.21
CA PRO A 128 -6.62 0.53 -21.87
C PRO A 128 -6.69 1.81 -21.04
N GLN A 129 -6.19 2.93 -21.57
CA GLN A 129 -6.04 4.19 -20.82
C GLN A 129 -7.37 4.92 -20.56
N HIS A 130 -8.33 4.74 -21.46
CA HIS A 130 -9.67 5.31 -21.34
C HIS A 130 -10.66 4.31 -20.74
N VAL A 131 -11.49 4.79 -19.84
CA VAL A 131 -12.64 4.09 -19.23
C VAL A 131 -13.77 5.12 -19.05
N GLU A 132 -15.03 4.73 -19.15
CA GLU A 132 -16.12 5.71 -19.15
C GLU A 132 -16.22 6.48 -17.82
N LEU A 133 -16.29 5.76 -16.69
CA LEU A 133 -16.21 6.27 -15.32
C LEU A 133 -15.63 5.18 -14.42
N GLY A 134 -14.30 5.13 -14.30
CA GLY A 134 -13.61 4.11 -13.51
C GLY A 134 -13.12 4.60 -12.15
N HIS A 135 -12.80 3.64 -11.27
CA HIS A 135 -12.06 3.83 -10.02
C HIS A 135 -11.13 2.63 -9.82
N THR A 136 -10.10 2.79 -8.98
CA THR A 136 -9.12 1.73 -8.75
C THR A 136 -9.66 0.64 -7.83
N TYR A 137 -10.44 0.93 -6.79
CA TYR A 137 -11.03 -0.07 -5.87
C TYR A 137 -10.02 -1.09 -5.29
N GLY A 138 -8.80 -0.66 -4.95
CA GLY A 138 -7.74 -1.56 -4.47
C GLY A 138 -7.20 -2.53 -5.52
N ARG A 139 -7.40 -2.28 -6.82
CA ARG A 139 -7.05 -3.21 -7.92
C ARG A 139 -5.59 -3.09 -8.37
N THR A 140 -4.70 -2.85 -7.43
CA THR A 140 -3.26 -2.70 -7.66
C THR A 140 -2.50 -3.46 -6.59
N ALA A 141 -1.37 -4.03 -6.95
CA ALA A 141 -0.50 -4.74 -6.01
C ALA A 141 0.97 -4.53 -6.38
N LEU A 142 1.89 -4.68 -5.44
CA LEU A 142 3.32 -4.57 -5.68
C LEU A 142 4.07 -5.81 -5.20
N ASP A 143 4.72 -6.51 -6.12
CA ASP A 143 5.83 -7.42 -5.82
C ASP A 143 7.14 -6.63 -5.88
N SER A 144 7.52 -6.05 -4.75
CA SER A 144 8.73 -5.21 -4.63
C SER A 144 10.02 -6.00 -4.88
N THR A 145 10.02 -7.29 -4.54
CA THR A 145 11.19 -8.17 -4.70
C THR A 145 11.55 -8.31 -6.17
N ARG A 146 10.56 -8.51 -7.04
CA ARG A 146 10.77 -8.63 -8.49
C ARG A 146 10.64 -7.31 -9.24
N GLY A 147 10.15 -6.25 -8.60
CA GLY A 147 9.88 -4.98 -9.26
C GLY A 147 8.68 -5.08 -10.21
N HIS A 148 7.62 -5.77 -9.80
CA HIS A 148 6.39 -5.88 -10.58
C HIS A 148 5.26 -5.11 -9.92
N TYR A 149 4.74 -4.11 -10.62
CA TYR A 149 3.53 -3.42 -10.22
C TYR A 149 2.33 -3.92 -11.02
N TYR A 150 1.34 -4.48 -10.35
CA TYR A 150 0.18 -5.09 -10.96
C TYR A 150 -1.00 -4.13 -11.01
N TRP A 151 -1.80 -4.25 -12.06
CA TRP A 151 -3.10 -3.60 -12.16
C TRP A 151 -4.12 -4.55 -12.77
N LEU A 152 -5.26 -4.71 -12.11
CA LEU A 152 -6.35 -5.55 -12.62
C LEU A 152 -7.44 -4.67 -13.24
N SER A 153 -7.72 -4.86 -14.53
CA SER A 153 -8.77 -4.14 -15.23
C SER A 153 -10.17 -4.58 -14.81
N PRO A 154 -11.20 -3.70 -14.89
CA PRO A 154 -12.60 -4.12 -14.72
C PRO A 154 -13.00 -5.31 -15.60
N GLY A 155 -12.41 -5.41 -16.81
CA GLY A 155 -12.57 -6.53 -17.74
C GLY A 155 -11.72 -7.76 -17.42
N GLN A 156 -11.20 -7.90 -16.20
CA GLN A 156 -10.44 -9.06 -15.71
C GLN A 156 -9.10 -9.29 -16.40
N ILE A 157 -8.52 -8.25 -17.02
CA ILE A 157 -7.18 -8.30 -17.59
C ILE A 157 -6.22 -7.85 -16.52
N LEU A 158 -5.31 -8.74 -16.09
CA LEU A 158 -4.20 -8.36 -15.26
C LEU A 158 -3.08 -7.83 -16.15
N SER A 159 -2.60 -6.64 -15.84
CA SER A 159 -1.41 -6.05 -16.44
C SER A 159 -0.32 -5.97 -15.39
N ARG A 160 0.93 -6.11 -15.84
CA ARG A 160 2.13 -5.99 -15.01
C ARG A 160 3.03 -4.93 -15.61
N TYR A 161 3.47 -4.01 -14.77
CA TYR A 161 4.54 -3.07 -15.06
C TYR A 161 5.85 -3.59 -14.49
N TRP A 162 6.85 -3.71 -15.36
CA TRP A 162 8.22 -4.03 -14.99
C TRP A 162 8.93 -2.74 -14.64
N ILE A 163 9.18 -2.51 -13.35
CA ILE A 163 9.67 -1.22 -12.88
C ILE A 163 11.05 -0.90 -13.45
N ASP A 164 11.96 -1.87 -13.51
CA ASP A 164 13.32 -1.66 -14.04
C ASP A 164 13.38 -1.50 -15.57
N GLU A 165 12.37 -2.02 -16.28
CA GLU A 165 12.30 -1.98 -17.74
C GLU A 165 11.38 -0.86 -18.25
N GLU A 166 10.70 -0.18 -17.32
CA GLU A 166 9.69 0.84 -17.57
C GLU A 166 8.60 0.45 -18.60
N ARG A 167 8.24 -0.84 -18.67
CA ARG A 167 7.25 -1.36 -19.63
C ARG A 167 6.09 -2.10 -18.98
N TRP A 168 4.95 -2.06 -19.66
CA TRP A 168 3.79 -2.87 -19.36
C TRP A 168 3.74 -4.15 -20.20
N GLU A 169 3.12 -5.16 -19.62
CA GLU A 169 2.68 -6.36 -20.34
C GLU A 169 1.33 -6.87 -19.83
N ALA A 170 0.62 -7.62 -20.68
CA ALA A 170 -0.52 -8.41 -20.24
C ALA A 170 -0.05 -9.70 -19.53
N VAL A 171 -0.74 -10.06 -18.45
CA VAL A 171 -0.52 -11.31 -17.72
C VAL A 171 -1.66 -12.28 -18.04
N PRO A 172 -1.43 -13.31 -18.86
CA PRO A 172 -2.48 -14.26 -19.23
C PRO A 172 -2.84 -15.20 -18.07
N GLY A 173 -3.98 -15.89 -18.21
CA GLY A 173 -4.38 -16.98 -17.29
C GLY A 173 -5.05 -16.54 -15.98
N VAL A 174 -5.19 -15.23 -15.76
CA VAL A 174 -5.78 -14.68 -14.53
C VAL A 174 -7.30 -14.79 -14.56
N LYS A 175 -7.86 -15.42 -13.52
CA LYS A 175 -9.32 -15.56 -13.32
C LYS A 175 -9.77 -14.81 -12.06
N ILE A 176 -9.42 -13.53 -11.99
CA ILE A 176 -9.74 -12.62 -10.89
C ILE A 176 -10.63 -11.51 -11.45
N GLY A 177 -11.79 -11.25 -10.84
CA GLY A 177 -12.75 -10.34 -11.44
C GLY A 177 -13.77 -9.69 -10.51
N GLY A 178 -14.43 -8.65 -11.01
CA GLY A 178 -15.27 -7.77 -10.21
C GLY A 178 -14.48 -6.63 -9.58
N TYR A 179 -15.15 -5.69 -8.89
CA TYR A 179 -14.52 -4.52 -8.28
C TYR A 179 -14.03 -4.83 -6.88
N ILE A 180 -12.89 -5.52 -6.84
CA ILE A 180 -12.34 -6.16 -5.66
C ILE A 180 -10.88 -5.75 -5.45
N PRO A 181 -10.40 -5.72 -4.19
CA PRO A 181 -8.99 -5.51 -3.93
C PRO A 181 -8.16 -6.72 -4.41
N ILE A 182 -6.96 -6.43 -4.91
CA ILE A 182 -5.90 -7.41 -5.10
C ILE A 182 -4.68 -6.95 -4.30
N GLU A 183 -3.90 -7.88 -3.78
CA GLU A 183 -2.68 -7.53 -3.04
C GLU A 183 -1.63 -8.64 -3.19
N TRP A 184 -0.35 -8.27 -3.15
CA TRP A 184 0.74 -9.25 -3.23
C TRP A 184 1.12 -9.76 -1.84
N HIS A 185 1.04 -11.07 -1.63
CA HIS A 185 1.41 -11.68 -0.36
C HIS A 185 2.88 -12.14 -0.41
N GLU A 186 3.81 -11.36 0.14
CA GLU A 186 5.24 -11.63 -0.05
C GLU A 186 5.68 -12.98 0.52
N LYS A 187 5.16 -13.40 1.68
CA LYS A 187 5.49 -14.73 2.27
C LYS A 187 4.99 -15.92 1.46
N LEU A 188 3.87 -15.75 0.76
CA LEU A 188 3.23 -16.81 -0.02
C LEU A 188 3.62 -16.76 -1.50
N ASP A 189 4.28 -15.69 -1.94
CA ASP A 189 4.73 -15.51 -3.32
C ASP A 189 3.57 -15.60 -4.33
N MET A 190 2.47 -14.90 -4.02
CA MET A 190 1.25 -14.94 -4.81
C MET A 190 0.46 -13.62 -4.73
N LEU A 191 -0.25 -13.32 -5.81
CA LEU A 191 -1.26 -12.26 -5.85
C LEU A 191 -2.58 -12.82 -5.30
N VAL A 192 -3.11 -12.22 -4.24
CA VAL A 192 -4.35 -12.67 -3.60
C VAL A 192 -5.49 -11.70 -3.89
N ALA A 193 -6.69 -12.25 -4.05
CA ALA A 193 -7.91 -11.47 -4.23
C ALA A 193 -9.12 -12.15 -3.60
N ILE A 194 -10.11 -11.36 -3.22
CA ILE A 194 -11.41 -11.86 -2.77
C ILE A 194 -12.45 -11.52 -3.82
N ASN A 195 -12.98 -12.53 -4.52
CA ASN A 195 -14.04 -12.33 -5.48
C ASN A 195 -15.39 -12.04 -4.80
N ARG A 196 -16.33 -11.48 -5.57
CA ARG A 196 -17.73 -11.32 -5.16
C ARG A 196 -18.30 -12.67 -4.68
N GLY A 197 -19.03 -12.65 -3.57
CA GLY A 197 -19.59 -13.87 -2.97
C GLY A 197 -18.62 -14.63 -2.07
N GLY A 198 -17.51 -14.01 -1.65
CA GLY A 198 -16.63 -14.55 -0.62
C GLY A 198 -15.76 -15.72 -1.10
N LYS A 199 -15.28 -15.69 -2.35
CA LYS A 199 -14.32 -16.69 -2.83
C LYS A 199 -12.92 -16.10 -2.85
N MET A 200 -12.01 -16.67 -2.07
CA MET A 200 -10.61 -16.26 -2.05
C MET A 200 -9.83 -17.01 -3.14
N VAL A 201 -9.09 -16.25 -3.95
CA VAL A 201 -8.29 -16.79 -5.05
C VAL A 201 -6.86 -16.25 -4.97
N ALA A 202 -5.92 -17.06 -5.43
CA ALA A 202 -4.53 -16.69 -5.57
C ALA A 202 -4.06 -16.92 -7.00
N PHE A 203 -3.26 -16.00 -7.51
CA PHE A 203 -2.54 -16.15 -8.77
C PHE A 203 -1.03 -16.23 -8.50
N SER A 204 -0.41 -17.31 -8.97
CA SER A 204 1.04 -17.51 -8.90
C SER A 204 1.47 -18.42 -10.06
N LYS A 205 2.67 -18.20 -10.58
CA LYS A 205 3.26 -19.02 -11.66
C LYS A 205 2.35 -19.21 -12.89
N GLY A 206 1.57 -18.19 -13.24
CA GLY A 206 0.68 -18.23 -14.41
C GLY A 206 -0.67 -18.91 -14.19
N GLU A 207 -0.97 -19.36 -12.97
CA GLU A 207 -2.21 -20.06 -12.65
C GLU A 207 -3.00 -19.37 -11.54
N THR A 208 -4.32 -19.26 -11.73
CA THR A 208 -5.25 -18.89 -10.66
C THR A 208 -5.83 -20.13 -10.00
N LYS A 209 -5.71 -20.23 -8.68
CA LYS A 209 -6.33 -21.28 -7.86
C LYS A 209 -7.25 -20.69 -6.79
N SER A 210 -8.26 -21.47 -6.39
CA SER A 210 -9.04 -21.17 -5.19
C SER A 210 -8.19 -21.48 -3.97
N ILE A 211 -8.16 -20.58 -2.99
CA ILE A 211 -7.45 -20.82 -1.71
C ILE A 211 -8.40 -20.84 -0.51
N GLY A 212 -9.69 -20.58 -0.71
CA GLY A 212 -10.69 -20.81 0.32
C GLY A 212 -11.97 -20.02 0.11
N ALA A 213 -12.81 -20.05 1.15
CA ALA A 213 -13.96 -19.17 1.29
C ALA A 213 -13.62 -18.05 2.28
N SER A 214 -14.10 -16.87 1.96
CA SER A 214 -13.91 -15.62 2.67
C SER A 214 -15.21 -15.18 3.33
N VAL A 215 -15.10 -14.59 4.53
CA VAL A 215 -16.23 -13.89 5.18
C VAL A 215 -16.38 -12.45 4.72
N VAL A 216 -15.41 -11.95 3.96
CA VAL A 216 -15.40 -10.64 3.33
C VAL A 216 -15.96 -10.77 1.92
N ASP A 217 -16.87 -9.87 1.55
CA ASP A 217 -17.35 -9.70 0.20
C ASP A 217 -16.31 -8.89 -0.57
N GLY A 218 -15.87 -9.42 -1.70
CA GLY A 218 -14.90 -8.75 -2.56
C GLY A 218 -15.34 -7.37 -3.01
N TYR A 219 -16.65 -7.14 -3.18
CA TYR A 219 -17.12 -5.90 -3.78
C TYR A 219 -17.00 -4.71 -2.80
N HIS A 220 -16.15 -3.75 -3.17
CA HIS A 220 -15.82 -2.56 -2.36
C HIS A 220 -15.19 -2.84 -0.99
N SER A 221 -14.63 -4.04 -0.77
CA SER A 221 -13.74 -4.27 0.37
C SER A 221 -12.39 -3.59 0.15
N VAL A 222 -11.59 -3.59 1.19
CA VAL A 222 -10.21 -3.12 1.20
C VAL A 222 -9.29 -4.29 1.57
N GLY A 223 -8.05 -4.26 1.09
CA GLY A 223 -7.05 -5.30 1.37
C GLY A 223 -5.67 -4.69 1.50
N SER A 224 -4.84 -5.18 2.43
CA SER A 224 -3.47 -4.69 2.57
C SER A 224 -2.55 -5.75 3.19
N TYR A 225 -1.37 -5.91 2.60
CA TYR A 225 -0.30 -6.75 3.11
C TYR A 225 0.57 -5.97 4.11
N ASN A 226 0.88 -6.59 5.25
CA ASN A 226 1.60 -6.01 6.36
C ASN A 226 2.98 -6.64 6.48
N ARG A 227 4.03 -5.90 6.10
CA ARG A 227 5.41 -6.43 6.08
C ARG A 227 5.95 -6.70 7.47
N THR A 228 5.58 -5.89 8.46
CA THR A 228 6.00 -6.06 9.86
C THR A 228 5.56 -7.41 10.41
N ARG A 229 4.39 -7.90 9.99
CA ARG A 229 3.79 -9.16 10.47
C ARG A 229 3.91 -10.31 9.48
N GLY A 230 4.03 -10.02 8.19
CA GLY A 230 4.02 -11.01 7.12
C GLY A 230 2.64 -11.56 6.78
N ASP A 231 1.58 -10.87 7.16
CA ASP A 231 0.17 -11.27 6.98
C ASP A 231 -0.59 -10.26 6.09
N MET A 232 -1.78 -10.65 5.61
CA MET A 232 -2.62 -9.83 4.73
C MET A 232 -4.04 -9.73 5.27
N LEU A 233 -4.51 -8.51 5.52
CA LEU A 233 -5.87 -8.28 6.00
C LEU A 233 -6.78 -7.88 4.85
N PHE A 234 -7.94 -8.51 4.81
CA PHE A 234 -9.08 -8.04 4.03
C PHE A 234 -10.21 -7.65 4.97
N ALA A 235 -10.93 -6.58 4.61
CA ALA A 235 -12.00 -6.06 5.45
C ALA A 235 -13.13 -5.39 4.69
N GLY A 236 -14.33 -5.47 5.26
CA GLY A 236 -15.49 -4.69 4.83
C GLY A 236 -16.13 -5.20 3.55
N GLY A 237 -16.56 -4.27 2.70
CA GLY A 237 -17.30 -4.56 1.47
C GLY A 237 -18.80 -4.37 1.63
N ASN A 238 -19.51 -4.27 0.51
CA ASN A 238 -20.91 -3.85 0.50
C ASN A 238 -21.83 -4.83 1.25
N ALA A 239 -21.58 -6.13 1.13
CA ALA A 239 -22.37 -7.19 1.77
C ALA A 239 -21.81 -7.68 3.12
N SER A 240 -20.65 -7.19 3.55
CA SER A 240 -19.92 -7.65 4.74
C SER A 240 -19.21 -6.49 5.45
N ARG A 241 -19.92 -5.38 5.62
CA ARG A 241 -19.37 -4.05 6.00
C ARG A 241 -18.51 -4.03 7.26
N ARG A 242 -18.59 -5.04 8.12
CA ARG A 242 -17.84 -5.09 9.40
C ARG A 242 -17.01 -6.36 9.53
N LYS A 243 -16.92 -7.21 8.50
CA LYS A 243 -16.16 -8.45 8.56
C LYS A 243 -14.69 -8.19 8.27
N LEU A 244 -13.84 -8.97 8.93
CA LEU A 244 -12.40 -8.98 8.74
C LEU A 244 -11.91 -10.41 8.70
N GLU A 245 -10.91 -10.62 7.87
CA GLU A 245 -10.12 -11.83 7.86
C GLU A 245 -8.68 -11.52 7.51
N LEU A 246 -7.78 -12.32 8.08
CA LEU A 246 -6.35 -12.21 7.91
C LEU A 246 -5.87 -13.52 7.30
N ILE A 247 -5.05 -13.41 6.26
CA ILE A 247 -4.28 -14.51 5.71
C ILE A 247 -2.90 -14.42 6.34
N GLU A 248 -2.52 -15.45 7.08
CA GLU A 248 -1.24 -15.52 7.80
C GLU A 248 -0.11 -15.91 6.83
N ALA A 249 1.13 -15.80 7.32
CA ALA A 249 2.34 -16.00 6.53
C ALA A 249 2.45 -17.39 5.87
N ASP A 250 1.81 -18.40 6.44
CA ASP A 250 1.74 -19.78 5.96
C ASP A 250 0.48 -20.07 5.13
N GLY A 251 -0.43 -19.11 5.01
CA GLY A 251 -1.66 -19.20 4.25
C GLY A 251 -2.88 -19.58 5.08
N ASP A 252 -2.75 -19.77 6.39
CA ASP A 252 -3.90 -19.98 7.27
C ASP A 252 -4.77 -18.72 7.33
N VAL A 253 -6.09 -18.93 7.45
CA VAL A 253 -7.07 -17.85 7.47
C VAL A 253 -7.65 -17.67 8.86
N ARG A 254 -7.36 -16.54 9.49
CA ARG A 254 -7.93 -16.13 10.77
C ARG A 254 -9.09 -15.16 10.56
N ARG A 255 -10.18 -15.37 11.29
CA ARG A 255 -11.39 -14.54 11.23
C ARG A 255 -11.61 -13.86 12.56
N PHE A 256 -12.11 -12.63 12.51
CA PHE A 256 -12.24 -11.79 13.69
C PHE A 256 -13.70 -11.49 14.00
N ARG A 257 -13.91 -10.88 15.18
CA ARG A 257 -15.19 -10.25 15.51
C ARG A 257 -15.49 -9.12 14.54
N ASP A 258 -16.76 -8.75 14.46
CA ASP A 258 -17.19 -7.61 13.66
C ASP A 258 -16.46 -6.33 14.11
N ALA A 259 -15.95 -5.55 13.16
CA ALA A 259 -15.47 -4.20 13.41
C ALA A 259 -16.57 -3.33 14.04
N PRO A 260 -16.22 -2.39 14.93
CA PRO A 260 -17.16 -1.40 15.45
C PRO A 260 -17.53 -0.32 14.41
N ILE A 261 -16.92 -0.36 13.21
CA ILE A 261 -17.10 0.60 12.12
C ILE A 261 -17.48 -0.11 10.82
N ASN A 262 -18.19 0.60 9.94
CA ASN A 262 -18.41 0.14 8.58
C ASN A 262 -17.16 0.39 7.73
N ILE A 263 -16.75 -0.60 6.97
CA ILE A 263 -15.54 -0.60 6.16
C ILE A 263 -15.93 -0.77 4.70
N SER A 264 -15.52 0.19 3.88
CA SER A 264 -15.59 0.08 2.42
C SER A 264 -14.58 1.01 1.77
N VAL A 265 -14.11 0.65 0.57
CA VAL A 265 -13.13 1.46 -0.18
C VAL A 265 -13.59 2.90 -0.44
N ALA A 266 -14.90 3.16 -0.42
CA ALA A 266 -15.46 4.51 -0.56
C ALA A 266 -15.19 5.40 0.66
N ARG A 267 -15.11 4.81 1.87
CA ARG A 267 -15.05 5.54 3.14
C ARG A 267 -13.73 5.34 3.89
N THR A 268 -13.08 4.23 3.65
CA THR A 268 -11.96 3.74 4.46
C THR A 268 -10.69 3.68 3.63
N ALA A 269 -9.58 4.14 4.21
CA ALA A 269 -8.24 3.78 3.75
C ALA A 269 -7.64 2.79 4.76
N LEU A 270 -7.15 1.67 4.26
CA LEU A 270 -6.51 0.62 5.07
C LEU A 270 -4.99 0.75 4.97
N SER A 271 -4.34 0.68 6.12
CA SER A 271 -2.88 0.68 6.25
C SER A 271 -2.49 -0.07 7.51
N TYR A 272 -1.24 0.02 7.93
CA TYR A 272 -0.75 -0.50 9.20
C TYR A 272 0.35 0.39 9.77
N ASP A 273 0.55 0.31 11.08
CA ASP A 273 1.69 0.93 11.75
C ASP A 273 2.95 0.10 11.50
N PRO A 274 3.97 0.63 10.79
CA PRO A 274 5.19 -0.12 10.51
C PRO A 274 5.98 -0.55 11.77
N LYS A 275 5.74 0.08 12.93
CA LYS A 275 6.40 -0.29 14.18
C LYS A 275 5.74 -1.47 14.88
N SER A 276 4.43 -1.42 15.13
CA SER A 276 3.70 -2.47 15.85
C SER A 276 3.13 -3.55 14.94
N GLY A 277 2.92 -3.25 13.67
CA GLY A 277 2.15 -4.07 12.74
C GLY A 277 0.63 -4.00 12.98
N ASN A 278 0.13 -3.17 13.89
CA ASN A 278 -1.32 -3.02 14.04
C ASN A 278 -1.92 -2.35 12.81
N TYR A 279 -3.13 -2.77 12.41
CA TYR A 279 -3.80 -2.23 11.24
C TYR A 279 -4.46 -0.89 11.57
N LEU A 280 -4.43 0.04 10.60
CA LEU A 280 -4.96 1.38 10.73
C LEU A 280 -6.09 1.59 9.72
N PHE A 281 -7.21 2.12 10.20
CA PHE A 281 -8.41 2.38 9.42
C PHE A 281 -8.74 3.87 9.50
N LEU A 282 -8.44 4.60 8.43
CA LEU A 282 -8.84 6.00 8.30
C LEU A 282 -10.26 6.06 7.71
N GLN A 283 -11.24 6.39 8.54
CA GLN A 283 -12.62 6.66 8.16
C GLN A 283 -12.76 8.12 7.73
N ARG A 284 -12.83 8.35 6.42
CA ARG A 284 -12.78 9.69 5.81
C ARG A 284 -14.05 10.51 6.06
N GLN A 285 -15.21 9.87 6.05
CA GLN A 285 -16.49 10.57 6.26
C GLN A 285 -16.68 10.96 7.72
N GLU A 286 -16.36 10.03 8.62
CA GLU A 286 -16.43 10.23 10.06
C GLU A 286 -15.22 11.01 10.60
N ARG A 287 -14.17 11.20 9.77
CA ARG A 287 -12.90 11.85 10.14
C ARG A 287 -12.30 11.22 11.39
N GLN A 288 -12.16 9.90 11.35
CA GLN A 288 -11.64 9.11 12.47
C GLN A 288 -10.51 8.19 12.02
N LEU A 289 -9.53 7.99 12.89
CA LEU A 289 -8.49 6.97 12.74
C LEU A 289 -8.68 5.92 13.82
N HIS A 290 -8.90 4.68 13.41
CA HIS A 290 -8.99 3.52 14.29
C HIS A 290 -7.76 2.64 14.12
N GLU A 291 -7.32 2.01 15.21
CA GLU A 291 -6.27 0.99 15.22
C GLU A 291 -6.89 -0.35 15.63
N PHE A 292 -6.54 -1.39 14.90
CA PHE A 292 -6.93 -2.76 15.16
C PHE A 292 -5.69 -3.59 15.49
N ASN A 293 -5.67 -4.19 16.67
CA ASN A 293 -4.66 -5.15 17.08
C ASN A 293 -5.18 -6.57 16.80
N PRO A 294 -4.64 -7.27 15.78
CA PRO A 294 -5.13 -8.59 15.41
C PRO A 294 -4.80 -9.67 16.45
N ASP A 295 -3.77 -9.49 17.28
CA ASP A 295 -3.39 -10.50 18.30
C ASP A 295 -4.30 -10.47 19.51
N LEU A 296 -4.87 -9.31 19.81
CA LEU A 296 -5.87 -9.13 20.87
C LEU A 296 -7.31 -9.19 20.36
N ASP A 297 -7.50 -9.14 19.03
CA ASP A 297 -8.79 -8.90 18.39
C ASP A 297 -9.48 -7.65 18.97
N GLU A 298 -8.72 -6.58 19.20
CA GLU A 298 -9.20 -5.35 19.85
C GLU A 298 -9.12 -4.14 18.92
N TRP A 299 -10.12 -3.26 19.02
CA TRP A 299 -10.19 -1.99 18.30
C TRP A 299 -10.06 -0.82 19.27
N ARG A 300 -9.33 0.22 18.86
CA ARG A 300 -9.25 1.49 19.59
C ARG A 300 -9.37 2.67 18.63
N LEU A 301 -10.19 3.64 19.01
CA LEU A 301 -10.19 4.95 18.36
C LEU A 301 -8.92 5.69 18.77
N ILE A 302 -8.14 6.13 17.79
CA ILE A 302 -6.87 6.84 17.99
C ILE A 302 -7.08 8.35 17.98
N ARG A 303 -7.84 8.81 16.99
CA ARG A 303 -8.06 10.24 16.75
C ARG A 303 -9.37 10.46 16.03
N GLU A 304 -10.03 11.54 16.40
CA GLU A 304 -11.17 12.11 15.70
C GLU A 304 -10.82 13.57 15.38
N TRP A 305 -11.09 14.01 14.16
CA TRP A 305 -10.81 15.37 13.73
C TRP A 305 -12.11 16.16 13.51
N SER A 306 -12.12 17.42 13.93
CA SER A 306 -13.11 18.38 13.45
C SER A 306 -12.90 18.68 11.96
N GLU A 307 -13.86 19.39 11.33
CA GLU A 307 -13.69 19.83 9.93
C GLU A 307 -12.45 20.71 9.73
N SER A 308 -12.19 21.62 10.67
CA SER A 308 -11.06 22.55 10.60
C SER A 308 -9.70 21.90 10.87
N GLU A 309 -9.69 20.75 11.53
CA GLU A 309 -8.45 20.02 11.86
C GLU A 309 -8.16 18.87 10.89
N TRP A 310 -9.13 18.53 10.02
CA TRP A 310 -8.98 17.44 9.06
C TRP A 310 -7.75 17.70 8.18
N PRO A 311 -6.71 16.86 8.28
CA PRO A 311 -5.45 17.17 7.62
C PRO A 311 -5.49 16.85 6.13
N PHE A 312 -6.51 16.11 5.68
CA PHE A 312 -6.66 15.71 4.30
C PHE A 312 -7.62 16.67 3.57
N GLY A 313 -7.63 16.66 2.24
CA GLY A 313 -8.55 17.49 1.46
C GLY A 313 -10.03 17.19 1.71
N LYS A 314 -10.89 18.06 1.16
CA LYS A 314 -12.36 17.85 1.19
C LYS A 314 -12.81 16.94 0.05
N GLU A 315 -12.05 16.92 -1.04
CA GLU A 315 -12.28 16.04 -2.18
C GLU A 315 -11.20 14.95 -2.24
N GLY A 316 -11.45 13.93 -3.06
CA GLY A 316 -10.49 12.85 -3.28
C GLY A 316 -10.49 11.78 -2.20
N SER A 317 -9.47 10.93 -2.23
CA SER A 317 -9.19 9.99 -1.15
C SER A 317 -7.96 10.46 -0.37
N SER A 318 -7.69 9.79 0.74
CA SER A 318 -6.43 9.92 1.47
C SER A 318 -5.74 8.58 1.36
N THR A 319 -4.73 8.50 0.52
CA THR A 319 -4.11 7.25 0.11
C THR A 319 -2.83 7.03 0.90
N PRO A 320 -2.81 6.07 1.85
CA PRO A 320 -1.64 5.73 2.62
C PRO A 320 -0.63 4.94 1.79
N VAL A 321 0.64 5.14 2.12
CA VAL A 321 1.79 4.37 1.66
C VAL A 321 2.67 4.12 2.89
N VAL A 322 2.81 2.86 3.30
CA VAL A 322 3.63 2.49 4.45
C VAL A 322 5.10 2.44 4.03
N ILE A 323 5.97 3.06 4.84
CA ILE A 323 7.43 3.08 4.63
C ILE A 323 8.06 2.49 5.89
N ASP A 324 8.23 1.17 5.87
CA ASP A 324 8.67 0.37 7.01
C ASP A 324 10.03 0.81 7.54
N GLU A 325 10.97 1.08 6.62
CA GLU A 325 12.35 1.44 6.90
C GLU A 325 12.46 2.75 7.69
N LEU A 326 11.51 3.67 7.47
CA LEU A 326 11.46 4.95 8.18
C LEU A 326 10.50 4.95 9.37
N GLY A 327 9.69 3.90 9.51
CA GLY A 327 8.65 3.80 10.54
C GLY A 327 7.59 4.91 10.43
N VAL A 328 7.20 5.26 9.20
CA VAL A 328 6.21 6.31 8.92
C VAL A 328 5.23 5.88 7.84
N ILE A 329 4.11 6.60 7.76
CA ILE A 329 3.11 6.47 6.71
C ILE A 329 3.08 7.78 5.92
N PHE A 330 3.25 7.66 4.61
CA PHE A 330 3.13 8.73 3.65
C PHE A 330 1.68 8.79 3.15
N TRP A 331 0.99 9.89 3.39
CA TRP A 331 -0.39 10.11 3.00
C TRP A 331 -0.45 11.04 1.79
N GLN A 332 -0.89 10.49 0.66
CA GLN A 332 -1.18 11.25 -0.55
C GLN A 332 -2.62 11.76 -0.53
N SER A 333 -2.81 13.06 -0.76
CA SER A 333 -4.13 13.69 -0.87
C SER A 333 -4.09 14.90 -1.79
N GLU A 334 -5.24 15.47 -2.16
CA GLU A 334 -5.29 16.69 -2.97
C GLU A 334 -4.58 17.90 -2.34
N MET A 335 -4.47 17.92 -1.00
CA MET A 335 -3.83 19.01 -0.24
C MET A 335 -2.30 18.93 -0.24
N GLY A 336 -1.72 17.90 -0.84
CA GLY A 336 -0.30 17.61 -0.73
C GLY A 336 -0.02 16.32 0.02
N ILE A 337 1.25 16.14 0.37
CA ILE A 337 1.74 14.96 1.06
C ILE A 337 1.94 15.25 2.54
N ARG A 338 1.43 14.36 3.38
CA ARG A 338 1.73 14.36 4.81
C ARG A 338 2.42 13.09 5.23
N VAL A 339 3.51 13.23 5.97
CA VAL A 339 4.22 12.14 6.63
C VAL A 339 3.70 12.03 8.05
N TYR A 340 3.37 10.81 8.48
CA TYR A 340 2.79 10.52 9.78
C TYR A 340 3.59 9.42 10.48
N ARG A 341 4.00 9.65 11.73
CA ARG A 341 4.55 8.59 12.60
C ARG A 341 3.45 8.17 13.54
N HIS A 342 3.02 6.91 13.49
CA HIS A 342 1.92 6.45 14.32
C HIS A 342 2.31 6.40 15.81
N ARG A 343 1.34 6.68 16.68
CA ARG A 343 1.40 6.40 18.12
C ARG A 343 0.30 5.40 18.41
N SER A 344 0.69 4.16 18.70
CA SER A 344 -0.25 3.10 19.01
C SER A 344 -1.07 3.43 20.25
N ALA A 345 -2.37 3.18 20.23
CA ALA A 345 -3.21 3.18 21.42
C ALA A 345 -3.02 1.93 22.28
N PHE A 346 -2.24 0.95 21.81
CA PHE A 346 -1.85 -0.23 22.58
C PHE A 346 -0.49 -0.06 23.29
N ASP A 347 0.26 1.01 22.99
CA ASP A 347 1.43 1.37 23.78
C ASP A 347 0.99 1.69 25.22
N LYS A 348 1.69 1.12 26.21
CA LYS A 348 1.46 1.48 27.62
C LYS A 348 1.72 2.97 27.77
N PRO A 349 0.83 3.73 28.45
CA PRO A 349 1.09 5.14 28.71
C PRO A 349 2.45 5.26 29.40
N ASP A 350 3.31 6.12 28.87
CA ASP A 350 4.59 6.41 29.48
C ASP A 350 4.30 6.93 30.90
N ARG A 351 4.61 6.10 31.91
CA ARG A 351 4.34 6.40 33.33
C ARG A 351 5.00 7.70 33.80
N ARG A 352 5.85 8.31 32.98
CA ARG A 352 6.51 9.60 33.22
C ARG A 352 5.68 10.83 32.83
N GLN A 353 4.52 10.67 32.19
CA GLN A 353 3.65 11.81 31.81
C GLN A 353 2.38 11.95 32.66
N SER A 354 2.17 11.12 33.67
CA SER A 354 1.03 11.26 34.60
C SER A 354 1.43 12.01 35.88
N LEU A 355 1.59 13.33 35.77
CA LEU A 355 1.28 14.28 36.86
C LEU A 355 0.83 15.61 36.24
N PRO A 356 -0.49 15.86 36.14
CA PRO A 356 -0.99 17.22 36.18
C PRO A 356 -0.93 17.72 37.64
N ASN A 357 -0.24 18.84 37.85
CA ASN A 357 -0.47 19.72 39.00
C ASN A 357 -1.79 20.47 38.83
#